data_AF-A0A2V6RYW1-F1
#
_entry.id   AF-A0A2V6RYW1-F1
#
_cell.length_a   1.000
_cell.length_b   1.000
_cell.length_c   1.000
_cell.angle_alpha   90.00
_cell.angle_beta   90.00
_cell.angle_gamma   90.00
#
_symmetry.space_group_name_H-M   'P 1'
#
loop_
_entity.id
_entity.type
_entity.pdbx_description
1 polymer ?
#
loop_
_entity_poly.entity_id
_entity_poly.type
_entity_poly.pdbx_seq_one_letter_code
_entity_poly.pdbx_strand_id
1 'polypeptide(L)' 'RSGDRFTPFGGVERKLKDFLIDAKVPRWERDRVPIVEAAGEIVWLGGLRRGAAAPVVTRTRRILELALVPLAEPRVAR' A
#
# COMPACT_ATOMS: atom_id res chain seq x y z
N ARG A 1 3.19 -8.02 -11.19
CA ARG A 1 3.93 -7.25 -12.22
C ARG A 1 5.43 -7.37 -11.96
N SER A 2 6.24 -7.66 -12.99
CA SER A 2 7.69 -7.77 -12.82
C SER A 2 8.31 -6.40 -13.09
N GLY A 3 8.68 -5.66 -12.04
CA GLY A 3 9.42 -4.40 -12.19
C GLY A 3 8.92 -3.24 -11.35
N ASP A 4 7.71 -3.31 -10.79
CA ASP A 4 7.14 -2.21 -9.99
C ASP A 4 8.08 -1.83 -8.84
N ARG A 5 8.26 -0.52 -8.66
CA ARG A 5 9.08 0.10 -7.62
C ARG A 5 8.26 1.13 -6.88
N PHE A 6 8.59 1.33 -5.62
CA PHE A 6 8.02 2.41 -4.84
C PHE A 6 8.99 2.83 -3.74
N THR A 7 8.82 4.06 -3.28
CA THR A 7 9.50 4.56 -2.09
C THR A 7 8.53 4.47 -0.92
N PRO A 8 8.74 3.59 0.08
CA PRO A 8 7.94 3.59 1.29
C PRO A 8 8.17 4.88 2.07
N PHE A 9 7.13 5.41 2.71
CA PHE A 9 7.27 6.62 3.52
C PHE A 9 8.35 6.45 4.59
N GLY A 10 9.30 7.39 4.66
CA GLY A 10 10.46 7.33 5.57
C GLY A 10 11.53 6.30 5.20
N GLY A 11 11.53 5.79 3.97
CA GLY A 11 12.55 4.86 3.47
C GLY A 11 13.07 5.22 2.10
N VAL A 12 13.81 4.28 1.49
CA VAL A 12 14.40 4.41 0.14
C VAL A 12 13.63 3.58 -0.87
N GLU A 13 13.72 3.94 -2.15
CA GLU A 13 13.07 3.21 -3.25
C GLU A 13 13.46 1.73 -3.22
N ARG A 14 12.48 0.84 -3.31
CA ARG A 14 12.68 -0.60 -3.44
C ARG A 14 11.76 -1.21 -4.48
N LYS A 15 12.13 -2.38 -4.99
CA LYS A 15 11.22 -3.21 -5.79
C LYS A 15 10.06 -3.66 -4.92
N LEU A 16 8.85 -3.58 -5.44
CA LEU A 16 7.64 -4.02 -4.75
C LEU A 16 7.74 -5.50 -4.34
N LYS A 17 8.25 -6.35 -5.24
CA LYS A 17 8.45 -7.78 -4.97
C LYS A 17 9.33 -8.02 -3.73
N ASP A 18 10.44 -7.31 -3.62
CA ASP A 18 11.39 -7.48 -2.52
C ASP A 18 10.76 -7.01 -1.22
N PHE A 19 10.03 -5.87 -1.25
CA PHE A 19 9.26 -5.41 -0.11
C PHE A 19 8.21 -6.43 0.38
N LEU A 20 7.46 -7.06 -0.54
CA LEU A 20 6.47 -8.09 -0.18
C LEU A 20 7.12 -9.36 0.39
N ILE A 21 8.34 -9.70 -0.04
CA ILE A 21 9.12 -10.79 0.55
C ILE A 21 9.53 -10.43 1.98
N ASP A 22 10.10 -9.24 2.19
CA ASP A 22 10.54 -8.77 3.51
C ASP A 22 9.36 -8.68 4.50
N ALA A 23 8.20 -8.23 4.02
CA ALA A 23 6.95 -8.17 4.77
C ALA A 23 6.32 -9.55 5.00
N LYS A 24 6.98 -10.64 4.56
CA LYS A 24 6.54 -12.04 4.69
C LYS A 24 5.15 -12.31 4.10
N VAL A 25 4.76 -11.57 3.07
CA VAL A 25 3.49 -11.81 2.38
C VAL A 25 3.57 -13.13 1.61
N PRO A 26 2.68 -14.11 1.88
CA PRO A 26 2.65 -15.37 1.16
C PRO A 26 2.50 -15.18 -0.35
N ARG A 27 3.15 -16.02 -1.16
CA ARG A 27 3.19 -15.84 -2.63
C ARG A 27 1.80 -15.75 -3.26
N TRP A 28 0.84 -16.56 -2.80
CA TRP A 28 -0.54 -16.58 -3.29
C TRP A 28 -1.36 -15.35 -2.91
N GLU A 29 -0.91 -14.59 -1.91
CA GLU A 29 -1.58 -13.37 -1.44
C GLU A 29 -1.01 -12.12 -2.11
N ARG A 30 0.23 -12.16 -2.61
CA ARG A 30 0.90 -11.01 -3.24
C ARG A 30 0.13 -10.42 -4.40
N ASP A 31 -0.49 -11.25 -5.23
CA ASP A 31 -1.29 -10.80 -6.37
C ASP A 31 -2.67 -10.25 -5.94
N ARG A 32 -3.03 -10.40 -4.65
CA ARG A 32 -4.26 -9.87 -4.05
C ARG A 32 -4.04 -8.61 -3.23
N VAL A 33 -2.79 -8.21 -3.00
CA VAL A 33 -2.47 -6.97 -2.28
C VAL A 33 -3.00 -5.78 -3.09
N PRO A 34 -3.92 -4.97 -2.55
CA PRO A 34 -4.39 -3.78 -3.24
C PRO A 34 -3.24 -2.77 -3.40
N ILE A 35 -3.07 -2.22 -4.59
CA ILE A 35 -2.09 -1.18 -4.88
C ILE A 35 -2.86 0.06 -5.32
N VAL A 36 -2.65 1.16 -4.61
CA VAL A 36 -3.17 2.48 -5.01
C VAL A 36 -2.04 3.28 -5.61
N GLU A 37 -2.29 3.75 -6.83
CA GLU A 37 -1.36 4.54 -7.64
C GLU A 37 -2.00 5.90 -7.94
N ALA A 38 -1.19 6.95 -7.92
CA ALA A 38 -1.56 8.28 -8.41
C ALA A 38 -0.43 8.81 -9.29
N ALA A 39 -0.77 9.19 -10.53
CA ALA A 39 0.18 9.77 -11.49
C ALA A 39 1.47 8.95 -11.70
N GLY A 40 1.38 7.61 -11.75
CA GLY A 40 2.55 6.75 -11.92
C GLY A 40 3.24 6.34 -10.62
N GLU A 41 2.88 6.94 -9.48
CA GLU A 41 3.51 6.66 -8.18
C GLU A 41 2.60 5.83 -7.28
N ILE A 42 3.15 4.76 -6.70
CA ILE A 42 2.45 3.96 -5.69
C ILE A 42 2.36 4.78 -4.40
N VAL A 43 1.14 5.19 -4.05
CA VAL A 43 0.85 5.97 -2.84
C VAL A 43 0.51 5.09 -1.65
N TRP A 44 0.02 3.86 -1.89
CA TRP A 44 -0.32 2.93 -0.82
C TRP A 44 -0.36 1.47 -1.29
N LEU A 45 0.28 0.60 -0.51
CA LEU A 45 0.07 -0.84 -0.52
C LEU A 45 -0.93 -1.18 0.58
N GLY A 46 -2.15 -1.53 0.17
CA GLY A 46 -3.29 -1.80 1.05
C GLY A 46 -2.95 -2.79 2.15
N GLY A 47 -3.19 -2.39 3.40
CA GLY A 47 -2.90 -3.22 4.58
C GLY A 47 -1.41 -3.41 4.92
N LEU A 48 -0.47 -2.81 4.16
CA LEU A 48 0.97 -3.01 4.35
C LEU A 48 1.73 -1.70 4.63
N ARG A 49 1.81 -0.78 3.66
CA ARG A 49 2.68 0.40 3.78
C ARG A 49 2.26 1.52 2.84
N ARG A 50 2.24 2.76 3.34
CA ARG A 50 2.10 3.94 2.47
C ARG A 50 3.39 4.26 1.71
N GLY A 51 3.23 4.78 0.50
CA GLY A 51 4.29 5.39 -0.26
C GLY A 51 4.71 6.75 0.34
N ALA A 52 5.87 7.22 -0.10
CA ALA A 52 6.44 8.51 0.29
C ALA A 52 5.78 9.70 -0.41
N ALA A 53 5.05 9.44 -1.49
CA ALA A 53 4.28 10.43 -2.22
C ALA A 53 3.23 11.12 -1.33
N ALA A 54 2.98 12.40 -1.63
CA ALA A 54 2.00 13.26 -0.98
C ALA A 54 1.97 13.15 0.56
N PRO A 55 3.09 13.47 1.26
CA PRO A 55 3.08 13.49 2.71
C PRO A 55 2.16 14.60 3.23
N VAL A 56 1.47 14.32 4.34
CA VAL A 56 0.70 15.34 5.04
C VAL A 56 1.69 16.19 5.83
N VAL A 57 1.69 17.49 5.57
CA VAL A 57 2.58 18.48 6.20
C VAL A 57 1.77 19.66 6.69
N THR A 58 2.37 20.57 7.46
CA THR A 58 1.68 21.73 8.06
C THR A 58 0.93 22.60 7.04
N ARG A 59 1.41 22.68 5.80
CA ARG A 59 0.78 23.46 4.72
C ARG A 59 -0.28 22.69 3.92
N THR A 60 -0.54 21.42 4.24
CA THR A 60 -1.53 20.61 3.53
C THR A 60 -2.94 21.13 3.83
N ARG A 61 -3.68 21.48 2.77
CA ARG A 61 -5.04 22.05 2.88
C ARG A 61 -6.16 21.06 2.56
N ARG A 62 -5.83 19.97 1.87
CA ARG A 62 -6.76 18.91 1.48
C ARG A 62 -6.06 17.58 1.69
N ILE A 63 -6.78 16.63 2.27
CA ILE A 63 -6.29 15.30 2.59
C ILE A 63 -7.22 14.31 1.90
N LEU A 64 -6.64 13.30 1.26
CA LEU A 64 -7.36 12.13 0.79
C LEU A 64 -7.20 11.04 1.84
N GLU A 65 -8.32 10.59 2.41
CA GLU A 65 -8.35 9.45 3.32
C GLU A 65 -8.80 8.20 2.56
N LEU A 66 -8.08 7.11 2.74
CA LEU A 66 -8.36 5.82 2.12
C LEU A 66 -8.45 4.74 3.20
N ALA A 67 -9.44 3.87 3.10
CA ALA A 67 -9.61 2.72 3.97
C ALA A 67 -9.72 1.45 3.13
N LEU A 68 -9.11 0.37 3.61
CA LEU A 68 -9.26 -0.97 3.05
C LEU A 68 -10.15 -1.75 4.02
N VAL A 69 -11.38 -2.00 3.59
CA VAL A 69 -12.39 -2.70 4.39
C VAL A 69 -12.75 -4.03 3.73
N PRO A 70 -13.01 -5.10 4.51
CA PRO A 70 -13.59 -6.32 3.97
C PRO A 70 -14.94 -6.04 3.29
N LEU A 71 -15.18 -6.67 2.13
CA LEU A 71 -16.46 -6.53 1.41
C LEU A 71 -17.60 -7.36 2.02
N ALA A 72 -17.26 -8.36 2.83
CA ALA A 72 -18.24 -9.12 3.60
C ALA A 72 -18.00 -8.85 5.09
N GLU A 73 -19.06 -8.56 5.83
CA GLU A 73 -18.99 -8.53 7.29
C GLU A 73 -18.49 -9.90 7.77
N PRO A 74 -17.57 -9.95 8.75
CA PRO A 74 -17.25 -11.20 9.40
C PRO A 74 -18.57 -11.73 9.96
N ARG A 75 -19.03 -12.88 9.42
CA ARG A 75 -20.15 -13.61 10.01
C ARG A 75 -19.77 -13.83 11.46
N VAL A 76 -20.40 -13.08 12.37
CA VAL A 76 -20.25 -13.28 13.80
C VAL A 76 -20.78 -14.68 14.04
N ALA A 77 -19.87 -15.63 14.24
CA ALA A 77 -20.21 -16.94 14.73
C ALA A 77 -20.83 -16.73 16.13
N ARG A 78 -22.13 -16.97 16.24
CA ARG A 78 -22.79 -17.20 17.51
C ARG A 78 -22.44 -18.59 18.01
#